data_AF-A0A529I5Z6-F1
#
_entry.id   AF-A0A529I5Z6-F1
#
_cell.length_a   1.000
_cell.length_b   1.000
_cell.length_c   1.000
_cell.angle_alpha   90.00
_cell.angle_beta   90.00
_cell.angle_gamma   90.00
#
_symmetry.space_group_name_H-M   'P 1'
#
loop_
_entity.id
_entity.type
_entity.pdbx_description
1 polymer ?
#
loop_
_entity_poly.entity_id
_entity_poly.type
_entity_poly.pdbx_seq_one_letter_code
_entity_poly.pdbx_strand_id
1 'polypeptide(L)' 'MTDPVFFAPSRRYTAGEVANLTGAQLVDSAQSHVSIEALAPANEG' A
#
# COMPACT_ATOMS: atom_id res chain seq x y z
N MET A 1 17.13 19.36 -3.46
CA MET A 1 16.41 18.14 -3.86
C MET A 1 15.99 17.50 -2.56
N THR A 2 14.69 17.57 -2.20
CA THR A 2 14.20 17.05 -0.92
C THR A 2 14.06 15.54 -1.04
N ASP A 3 14.50 14.80 -0.02
CA ASP A 3 14.26 13.36 0.03
C ASP A 3 12.76 13.06 -0.15
N PRO A 4 12.41 11.98 -0.86
CA PRO A 4 11.02 11.58 -1.01
C PRO A 4 10.40 11.42 0.38
N VAL A 5 9.41 12.25 0.70
CA VAL A 5 8.61 12.03 1.90
C VAL A 5 7.66 10.89 1.58
N PHE A 6 8.06 9.67 1.94
CA PHE A 6 7.16 8.54 1.89
C PHE A 6 6.02 8.79 2.89
N PHE A 7 4.79 8.62 2.42
CA PHE A 7 3.59 8.83 3.23
C PHE A 7 3.62 7.85 4.42
N ALA A 8 3.73 8.37 5.64
CA ALA A 8 3.50 7.60 6.87
C ALA A 8 2.00 7.72 7.20
N PRO A 9 1.18 6.71 6.89
CA PRO A 9 -0.26 6.82 7.04
C PRO A 9 -0.65 6.93 8.52
N SER A 10 -1.65 7.76 8.85
CA SER A 10 -2.15 7.93 10.23
C SER A 10 -2.79 6.65 10.80
N ARG A 11 -3.10 5.68 9.95
CA ARG A 11 -3.60 4.35 10.28
C ARG A 11 -3.07 3.32 9.28
N ARG A 12 -2.97 2.05 9.68
CA ARG A 12 -2.64 0.97 8.74
C ARG A 12 -3.76 0.81 7.72
N TYR A 13 -3.38 0.58 6.47
CA TYR A 13 -4.29 0.19 5.39
C TYR A 13 -4.17 -1.29 5.10
N THR A 14 -5.23 -1.92 4.62
CA THR A 14 -5.13 -3.25 4.00
C THR A 14 -4.96 -3.15 2.49
N ALA A 15 -4.48 -4.23 1.86
CA ALA A 15 -4.43 -4.34 0.41
C ALA A 15 -5.82 -4.14 -0.23
N GLY A 16 -6.89 -4.61 0.43
CA GLY A 16 -8.27 -4.38 -0.01
C GLY A 16 -8.69 -2.91 0.03
N GLU A 17 -8.31 -2.19 1.08
CA GLU A 17 -8.58 -0.74 1.17
C GLU A 17 -7.83 0.03 0.09
N VAL A 18 -6.56 -0.30 -0.18
CA VAL A 18 -5.79 0.34 -1.25
C VAL A 18 -6.39 0.05 -2.63
N ALA A 19 -6.81 -1.18 -2.89
CA ALA A 19 -7.49 -1.53 -4.13
C ALA A 19 -8.78 -0.71 -4.31
N ASN A 20 -9.61 -0.60 -3.27
CA ASN A 20 -10.83 0.19 -3.31
C ASN A 20 -10.57 1.70 -3.55
N LEU A 21 -9.57 2.28 -2.87
CA LEU A 21 -9.23 3.69 -2.99
C LEU A 21 -8.68 4.07 -4.38
N THR A 22 -8.04 3.13 -5.06
CA THR A 22 -7.41 3.36 -6.37
C THR A 22 -8.26 2.89 -7.55
N GLY A 23 -9.37 2.17 -7.29
CA GLY A 23 -10.15 1.50 -8.32
C GLY A 23 -9.44 0.28 -8.93
N ALA A 24 -8.37 -0.20 -8.31
CA ALA A 24 -7.68 -1.41 -8.73
C ALA A 24 -8.42 -2.68 -8.29
N GLN A 25 -8.05 -3.81 -8.90
CA GLN A 25 -8.49 -5.14 -8.45
C GLN A 25 -7.30 -5.95 -7.97
N LEU A 26 -7.46 -6.62 -6.84
CA LEU A 26 -6.49 -7.60 -6.37
C LEU A 26 -6.56 -8.83 -7.29
N VAL A 27 -5.38 -9.28 -7.77
CA VAL A 27 -5.27 -10.52 -8.54
C VAL A 27 -5.72 -11.73 -7.71
N ASP A 28 -5.40 -11.73 -6.41
CA ASP A 28 -5.89 -12.69 -5.42
C ASP A 28 -6.69 -11.97 -4.32
N SER A 29 -8.01 -12.16 -4.33
CA SER A 29 -8.91 -11.55 -3.34
C SER A 29 -8.67 -12.05 -1.91
N ALA A 30 -8.04 -13.22 -1.73
CA ALA A 30 -7.69 -13.72 -0.41
C ALA A 30 -6.68 -12.79 0.29
N GLN A 31 -5.90 -12.01 -0.45
CA GLN A 31 -4.93 -11.05 0.11
C GLN A 31 -5.56 -9.75 0.64
N SER A 32 -6.87 -9.57 0.53
CA SER A 32 -7.55 -8.31 0.90
C SER A 32 -7.34 -7.86 2.35
N HIS A 33 -7.02 -8.78 3.26
CA HIS A 33 -6.79 -8.53 4.68
C HIS A 33 -5.32 -8.24 5.04
N VAL A 34 -4.39 -8.35 4.07
CA VAL A 34 -2.96 -8.10 4.30
C VAL A 34 -2.76 -6.63 4.66
N SER A 35 -2.11 -6.38 5.80
CA SER A 35 -1.79 -5.03 6.27
C SER A 35 -0.56 -4.48 5.55
N ILE A 36 -0.65 -3.22 5.11
CA ILE A 36 0.45 -2.48 4.50
C ILE A 36 1.12 -1.65 5.61
N GLU A 37 2.40 -1.96 5.86
CA GLU A 37 3.19 -1.28 6.90
C GLU A 37 4.11 -0.19 6.35
N ALA A 38 4.59 -0.36 5.11
CA ALA A 38 5.45 0.59 4.43
C ALA A 38 5.24 0.53 2.91
N LEU A 39 5.64 1.60 2.22
CA LEU A 39 5.71 1.68 0.77
C LEU A 39 7.15 2.04 0.39
N ALA A 40 7.75 1.26 -0.50
CA ALA A 40 9.10 1.46 -0.99
C ALA A 40 9.16 1.27 -2.51
N PRO A 41 10.18 1.83 -3.19
CA PRO A 41 10.51 1.48 -4.56
C PRO A 41 10.71 -0.03 -4.74
N ALA A 42 10.40 -0.55 -5.94
CA ALA A 42 10.47 -1.99 -6.21
C ALA A 42 11.89 -2.60 -6.05
N ASN A 43 12.93 -1.78 -6.08
CA ASN A 43 14.33 -2.17 -5.91
C ASN A 43 14.83 -2.08 -4.45
N GLU A 44 14.00 -1.63 -3.51
CA GLU A 44 14.36 -1.40 -2.09
C GLU A 44 13.62 -2.35 -1.13
N GLY A 45 13.15 -3.49 -1.63
CA GLY A 45 12.38 -4.49 -0.86
C GLY A 45 13.04 -4.96 0.43
#